data_AF-A0A7K0IXC6-F1
#
_entry.id   AF-A0A7K0IXC6-F1
#
_cell.length_a   1.000
_cell.length_b   1.000
_cell.length_c   1.000
_cell.angle_alpha   90.00
_cell.angle_beta   90.00
_cell.angle_gamma   90.00
#
_symmetry.space_group_name_H-M   'P 1'
#
loop_
_entity.id
_entity.type
_entity.pdbx_description
1 polymer ?
#
loop_
_entity_poly.entity_id
_entity_poly.type
_entity_poly.pdbx_seq_one_letter_code
_entity_poly.pdbx_strand_id
1 'polypeptide(L)'
;MPITIKVSDFKFRYPRDIARREEPKFSGLPDPAPFNRHDLYEILPMMEAVMNELGSDDGRELNMIEDFLNDMPGFITTRGEVYGYLLGSARECLRS
;
A
#
# COMPACT_ATOMS: atom_id res chain seq x y z
N MET A 1 5.07 -10.85 12.61
CA MET A 1 6.34 -11.05 11.88
C MET A 1 6.34 -10.06 10.73
N PRO A 2 7.45 -9.38 10.40
CA PRO A 2 7.45 -8.40 9.32
C PRO A 2 7.12 -9.12 8.01
N ILE A 3 5.99 -8.77 7.41
CA ILE A 3 5.52 -9.37 6.18
C ILE A 3 6.29 -8.72 5.04
N THR A 4 7.09 -9.53 4.35
CA THR A 4 7.91 -9.06 3.23
C THR A 4 7.22 -9.36 1.92
N ILE A 5 6.72 -8.32 1.26
CA ILE A 5 6.02 -8.46 -0.01
C ILE A 5 7.01 -8.33 -1.16
N LYS A 6 6.97 -9.27 -2.11
CA LYS A 6 7.78 -9.16 -3.33
C LYS A 6 6.98 -8.49 -4.42
N VAL A 7 7.70 -7.81 -5.31
CA VAL A 7 7.14 -7.23 -6.55
C VAL A 7 6.37 -8.26 -7.38
N SER A 8 6.75 -9.53 -7.29
CA SER A 8 6.11 -10.63 -8.01
C SER A 8 4.76 -11.06 -7.43
N ASP A 9 4.45 -10.69 -6.18
CA ASP A 9 3.16 -10.99 -5.53
C ASP A 9 2.07 -9.99 -5.92
N PHE A 10 2.44 -8.84 -6.50
CA PHE A 10 1.49 -7.85 -6.97
C PHE A 10 0.72 -8.33 -8.20
N LYS A 11 -0.60 -8.12 -8.18
CA LYS A 11 -1.51 -8.32 -9.33
C LYS A 11 -1.16 -7.39 -10.47
N PHE A 12 -0.86 -6.13 -10.16
CA PHE A 12 -0.58 -5.09 -11.14
C PHE A 12 0.92 -4.92 -11.37
N ARG A 13 1.29 -4.69 -12.63
CA ARG A 13 2.67 -4.34 -12.98
C ARG A 13 2.90 -2.86 -12.78
N TYR A 14 3.57 -2.51 -11.69
CA TYR A 14 4.04 -1.15 -11.45
C TYR A 14 5.44 -0.93 -12.04
N PRO A 15 5.67 0.18 -12.75
CA PRO A 15 7.02 0.54 -13.18
C PRO A 15 7.90 0.79 -11.96
N ARG A 16 9.15 0.32 -12.03
CA ARG A 16 10.19 0.62 -11.05
C ARG A 16 10.76 1.98 -11.39
N ASP A 17 10.20 3.04 -10.82
CA ASP A 17 10.73 4.38 -11.07
C ASP A 17 12.01 4.59 -10.27
N ILE A 18 13.13 4.26 -10.90
CA ILE A 18 14.47 4.32 -10.28
C ILE A 18 14.85 5.78 -9.96
N ALA A 19 14.21 6.77 -10.59
CA ALA A 19 14.43 8.18 -10.33
C ALA A 19 13.88 8.63 -8.97
N ARG A 20 12.86 7.93 -8.45
CA ARG A 20 12.26 8.19 -7.12
C ARG A 20 12.80 7.27 -6.03
N ARG A 21 13.80 6.44 -6.34
CA ARG A 21 14.45 5.52 -5.38
C ARG A 21 15.07 6.24 -4.17
N GLU A 22 15.47 7.49 -4.35
CA GLU A 22 16.08 8.34 -3.31
C GLU A 22 15.05 9.15 -2.53
N GLU A 23 13.77 9.13 -2.92
CA GLU A 23 12.73 9.80 -2.13
C GLU A 23 12.52 9.08 -0.80
N PRO A 24 12.25 9.84 0.28
CA PRO A 24 12.01 9.27 1.59
C PRO A 24 10.83 8.29 1.49
N LYS A 25 11.11 7.03 1.82
CA LYS A 25 10.07 6.00 1.92
C LYS A 25 9.09 6.37 3.02
N PHE A 26 7.85 5.91 2.90
CA PHE A 26 6.84 6.04 3.94
C PHE A 26 7.42 5.55 5.27
N SER A 27 7.56 6.45 6.26
CA SER A 27 8.22 6.15 7.53
C SER A 27 7.26 6.11 8.71
N GLY A 28 5.96 6.29 8.44
CA GLY A 28 4.88 6.23 9.43
C GLY A 28 4.03 7.50 9.43
N LEU A 29 2.88 7.42 10.08
CA LEU A 29 1.98 8.55 10.25
C LEU A 29 2.55 9.57 11.28
N PRO A 30 2.29 10.88 11.10
CA PRO A 30 1.61 11.51 9.98
C PRO A 30 2.58 11.86 8.83
N ASP A 31 2.31 11.31 7.65
CA ASP A 31 3.11 11.55 6.44
C ASP A 31 2.23 12.35 5.45
N PRO A 32 2.31 13.70 5.44
CA PRO A 32 1.52 14.55 4.53
C PRO A 32 2.07 14.53 3.10
N ALA A 33 3.10 13.73 2.83
CA ALA A 33 3.67 13.59 1.50
C ALA A 33 2.61 13.03 0.53
N PRO A 34 2.61 13.51 -0.73
CA PRO A 34 1.75 12.95 -1.77
C PRO A 34 2.14 11.49 -2.02
N PHE A 35 1.15 10.63 -2.21
CA PHE A 35 1.36 9.22 -2.53
C PHE A 35 1.26 8.98 -4.04
N ASN A 36 2.29 8.36 -4.62
CA ASN A 36 2.28 7.95 -6.01
C ASN A 36 1.84 6.49 -6.16
N ARG A 37 0.55 6.30 -6.48
CA ARG A 37 -0.04 4.99 -6.78
C ARG A 37 0.47 4.31 -8.05
N HIS A 38 1.32 4.97 -8.83
CA HIS A 38 1.96 4.37 -10.00
C HIS A 38 3.41 3.96 -9.74
N ASP A 39 3.97 4.29 -8.57
CA ASP A 39 5.35 3.99 -8.23
C ASP A 39 5.44 2.76 -7.32
N LEU A 40 6.19 1.75 -7.78
CA LEU A 40 6.38 0.54 -7.00
C LEU A 40 7.11 0.80 -5.67
N TYR A 41 8.06 1.73 -5.62
CA TYR A 41 8.83 2.01 -4.40
C TYR A 41 8.00 2.70 -3.32
N GLU A 42 6.92 3.39 -3.68
CA GLU A 42 5.92 3.90 -2.74
C GLU A 42 4.88 2.85 -2.35
N ILE A 43 4.39 2.08 -3.31
CA ILE A 43 3.33 1.08 -3.08
C ILE A 43 3.84 -0.07 -2.22
N LEU A 44 5.07 -0.54 -2.47
CA LEU A 44 5.65 -1.69 -1.77
C LEU A 44 5.72 -1.50 -0.23
N PRO A 45 6.35 -0.43 0.31
CA PRO A 45 6.36 -0.21 1.75
C PRO A 45 4.97 0.09 2.31
N MET A 46 4.06 0.65 1.51
CA MET A 46 2.68 0.88 1.94
C MET A 46 1.92 -0.43 2.11
N MET A 47 1.99 -1.34 1.14
CA MET A 47 1.37 -2.65 1.25
C MET A 47 1.99 -3.48 2.38
N GLU A 48 3.31 -3.46 2.52
CA GLU A 48 3.98 -4.15 3.63
C GLU A 48 3.49 -3.62 4.98
N ALA A 49 3.35 -2.30 5.14
CA ALA A 49 2.84 -1.71 6.37
C ALA A 49 1.38 -2.10 6.66
N VAL A 50 0.52 -2.13 5.63
CA VAL A 50 -0.89 -2.53 5.80
C VAL A 50 -0.99 -4.02 6.14
N MET A 51 -0.33 -4.89 5.38
CA MET A 51 -0.33 -6.34 5.61
C MET A 51 0.26 -6.70 6.97
N ASN A 52 1.35 -6.05 7.39
CA ASN A 52 1.94 -6.25 8.70
C ASN A 52 1.00 -5.83 9.84
N GLU A 53 0.19 -4.79 9.64
CA GLU A 53 -0.82 -4.32 10.61
C GLU A 53 -2.09 -5.19 10.61
N LEU A 54 -2.41 -5.83 9.49
CA LEU A 54 -3.45 -6.88 9.42
C LEU A 54 -2.95 -8.20 10.02
N GLY A 55 -1.63 -8.40 10.04
CA GLY A 55 -1.00 -9.62 10.52
C GLY A 55 -1.21 -10.82 9.58
N SER A 56 -1.45 -10.56 8.29
CA SER A 56 -1.69 -11.61 7.30
C SER A 56 -0.73 -11.54 6.13
N ASP A 57 -0.18 -12.70 5.73
CA ASP A 57 0.71 -12.86 4.58
C ASP A 57 -0.01 -13.43 3.35
N ASP A 58 -1.33 -13.52 3.37
CA ASP A 58 -2.09 -14.12 2.28
C ASP A 58 -2.09 -13.24 1.03
N GLY A 59 -1.69 -13.82 -0.10
CA GLY A 59 -1.68 -13.12 -1.38
C GLY A 59 -3.06 -12.61 -1.79
N ARG A 60 -4.17 -13.22 -1.35
CA ARG A 60 -5.54 -12.74 -1.65
C ARG A 60 -5.82 -11.41 -0.96
N GLU A 61 -5.33 -11.22 0.26
CA GLU A 61 -5.47 -9.93 0.97
C GLU A 61 -4.64 -8.85 0.28
N LEU A 62 -3.43 -9.18 -0.15
CA LEU A 62 -2.63 -8.26 -0.97
C LEU A 62 -3.39 -7.83 -2.24
N ASN A 63 -3.92 -8.81 -2.97
CA ASN A 63 -4.72 -8.55 -4.18
C ASN A 63 -5.95 -7.67 -3.89
N MET A 64 -6.59 -7.85 -2.73
CA MET A 64 -7.75 -7.07 -2.30
C MET A 64 -7.35 -5.63 -1.96
N ILE A 65 -6.26 -5.43 -1.23
CA ILE A 65 -5.73 -4.10 -0.90
C ILE A 65 -5.29 -3.37 -2.18
N GLU A 66 -4.69 -4.07 -3.14
CA GLU A 66 -4.41 -3.53 -4.47
C GLU A 66 -5.67 -3.06 -5.20
N ASP A 67 -6.77 -3.81 -5.09
CA ASP A 67 -8.06 -3.43 -5.67
C ASP A 67 -8.59 -2.14 -5.04
N PHE A 68 -8.54 -2.03 -3.71
CA PHE A 68 -8.90 -0.79 -2.99
C PHE A 68 -7.99 0.38 -3.35
N LEU A 69 -6.70 0.14 -3.58
CA LEU A 69 -5.77 1.18 -4.04
C LEU A 69 -6.16 1.71 -5.43
N ASN A 70 -6.65 0.83 -6.29
CA ASN A 70 -7.04 1.18 -7.65
C ASN A 70 -8.42 1.87 -7.69
N ASP A 71 -9.37 1.40 -6.87
CA ASP A 71 -10.71 1.97 -6.71
C ASP A 71 -10.74 3.24 -5.86
N MET A 72 -9.60 3.61 -5.27
CA MET A 72 -9.49 4.72 -4.34
C MET A 72 -10.04 6.03 -4.91
N PRO A 73 -10.87 6.76 -4.15
CA PRO A 73 -11.41 8.02 -4.60
C PRO A 73 -10.33 9.10 -4.67
N GLY A 74 -10.35 9.91 -5.74
CA GLY A 74 -9.29 10.88 -6.04
C GLY A 74 -9.13 12.05 -5.07
N PHE A 75 -9.94 12.14 -4.01
CA PHE A 75 -9.71 13.10 -2.91
C PHE A 75 -8.58 12.64 -1.98
N ILE A 76 -8.30 11.34 -1.94
CA ILE A 76 -7.20 10.78 -1.16
C ILE A 76 -5.91 10.98 -1.95
N THR A 77 -5.02 11.83 -1.43
CA THR A 77 -3.78 12.20 -2.13
C THR A 77 -2.54 12.01 -1.26
N THR A 78 -2.68 11.95 0.06
CA THR A 78 -1.57 11.82 0.99
C THR A 78 -1.33 10.37 1.41
N ARG A 79 -0.06 10.03 1.66
CA ARG A 79 0.33 8.68 2.13
C ARG A 79 -0.44 8.24 3.36
N GLY A 80 -0.67 9.16 4.30
CA GLY A 80 -1.38 8.85 5.52
C GLY A 80 -2.86 8.51 5.33
N GLU A 81 -3.54 9.25 4.46
CA GLU A 81 -4.95 8.97 4.13
C GLU A 81 -5.08 7.67 3.33
N VAL A 82 -4.18 7.42 2.37
CA VAL A 82 -4.13 6.16 1.60
C VAL A 82 -3.98 4.98 2.56
N TYR A 83 -2.99 5.04 3.47
CA TYR A 83 -2.76 3.98 4.44
C TYR A 83 -3.99 3.72 5.33
N GLY A 84 -4.59 4.79 5.88
CA GLY A 84 -5.78 4.69 6.72
C GLY A 84 -6.99 4.10 5.98
N TYR A 85 -7.19 4.50 4.73
CA TYR A 85 -8.25 4.00 3.87
C TYR A 85 -8.07 2.51 3.54
N LEU A 86 -6.87 2.10 3.14
CA LEU A 86 -6.54 0.72 2.82
C LEU A 86 -6.70 -0.19 4.04
N LEU A 87 -6.12 0.20 5.18
CA LEU A 87 -6.20 -0.56 6.42
C LEU A 87 -7.64 -0.65 6.93
N GLY A 88 -8.40 0.46 6.89
CA GLY A 88 -9.80 0.49 7.30
C GLY A 88 -10.66 -0.44 6.44
N SER A 89 -10.54 -0.34 5.12
CA SER A 89 -11.29 -1.15 4.16
C SER A 89 -10.95 -2.64 4.28
N ALA A 90 -9.67 -2.98 4.41
CA ALA A 90 -9.23 -4.35 4.58
C ALA A 90 -9.73 -4.96 5.90
N ARG A 91 -9.65 -4.21 7.02
CA ARG A 91 -10.17 -4.65 8.32
C ARG A 91 -11.67 -4.90 8.29
N GLU A 92 -12.44 -4.03 7.63
CA GLU A 92 -13.87 -4.20 7.49
C GLU A 92 -14.20 -5.46 6.67
N CYS A 93 -13.47 -5.69 5.57
CA CYS A 93 -13.68 -6.84 4.70
C CYS A 93 -13.33 -8.17 5.38
N LEU A 94 -12.24 -8.22 6.16
CA LEU A 94 -11.81 -9.42 6.90
C LEU A 94 -12.72 -9.78 8.08
N ARG A 95 -13.54 -8.83 8.55
CA ARG A 95 -14.44 -9.03 9.68
C ARG A 95 -15.85 -9.45 9.25
N SER A 96 -16.12 -9.47 7.94
CA SER A 96 -17.42 -9.81 7.34
C SER A 96 -17.46 -11.23 6.80
#